data_AF-A0A935HYP2-F1
#
_entry.id   AF-A0A935HYP2-F1
#
_cell.length_a   1.000
_cell.length_b   1.000
_cell.length_c   1.000
_cell.angle_alpha   90.00
_cell.angle_beta   90.00
_cell.angle_gamma   90.00
#
_symmetry.space_group_name_H-M   'P 1'
#
loop_
_entity.id
_entity.type
_entity.pdbx_description
1 polymer ?
#
loop_
_entity_poly.entity_id
_entity_poly.type
_entity_poly.pdbx_seq_one_letter_code
_entity_poly.pdbx_strand_id
1 'polypeptide(L)'
;MKSLHKMSAYILLIIIICMTLTVNAQNSKVITGVSVSGNNSSIISNDIPANLNPGQVYPVSVTIINNGKNKWLRGDNFFLKLYEEVDSKYQTDVWGVKKVNLPNDVYPSEKVILLFNITAPQTPGVYAFRWAMTEDFTFFAEYTDNLVNVTGDRVSPVYDNSGNNVEFVSFSIPETMSAGNKYQVRITLKNTGNTVWQSSQENEFKLVSVTGSSDVIYPDWTSSQLYLSNSVEPGQTSDIEFYLSAPVNPGIYTLQWIMKKGEYYFGQKTNNATIRVTGNSTRDLDPQSYNATFMEQSVPNSMILNESQDISVTVSNTGTNHGKETVNNW
;
A
#
# COMPACT_ATOMS: atom_id res chain seq x y z
N MET A 1 67.08 30.91 -29.63
CA MET A 1 66.98 29.47 -29.29
C MET A 1 66.53 29.14 -27.85
N LYS A 2 66.16 30.12 -26.99
CA LYS A 2 65.58 29.85 -25.65
C LYS A 2 64.04 30.04 -25.56
N SER A 3 63.38 30.44 -26.65
CA SER A 3 61.94 30.71 -26.67
C SER A 3 61.09 29.55 -27.23
N LEU A 4 61.63 28.69 -28.10
CA LEU A 4 60.90 27.52 -28.61
C LEU A 4 60.79 26.36 -27.60
N HIS A 5 61.71 26.24 -26.63
CA HIS A 5 61.65 25.19 -25.60
C HIS A 5 60.63 25.47 -24.50
N LYS A 6 60.27 26.74 -24.23
CA LYS A 6 59.20 27.09 -23.27
C LYS A 6 57.79 26.87 -23.84
N MET A 7 57.62 26.96 -25.16
CA MET A 7 56.34 26.72 -25.82
C MET A 7 55.99 25.21 -25.84
N SER A 8 56.98 24.35 -26.03
CA SER A 8 56.80 22.89 -26.02
C SER A 8 56.38 22.35 -24.65
N ALA A 9 56.95 22.90 -23.56
CA ALA A 9 56.56 22.50 -22.20
C ALA A 9 55.15 22.94 -21.80
N TYR A 10 54.69 24.11 -22.27
CA TYR A 10 53.31 24.59 -22.02
C TYR A 10 52.27 23.80 -22.82
N ILE A 11 52.57 23.41 -24.05
CA ILE A 11 51.67 22.59 -24.87
C ILE A 11 51.57 21.17 -24.31
N LEU A 12 52.67 20.59 -23.79
CA LEU A 12 52.66 19.28 -23.15
C LEU A 12 51.91 19.29 -21.81
N LEU A 13 52.01 20.38 -21.02
CA LEU A 13 51.29 20.54 -19.75
C LEU A 13 49.77 20.72 -19.95
N ILE A 14 49.34 21.41 -21.01
CA ILE A 14 47.92 21.57 -21.37
C ILE A 14 47.33 20.24 -21.86
N ILE A 15 48.09 19.42 -22.59
CA ILE A 15 47.65 18.09 -23.06
C ILE A 15 47.53 17.10 -21.88
N ILE A 16 48.44 17.15 -20.90
CA ILE A 16 48.39 16.29 -19.71
C ILE A 16 47.22 16.69 -18.79
N ILE A 17 46.95 17.99 -18.60
CA ILE A 17 45.78 18.47 -17.84
C ILE A 17 44.47 18.09 -18.56
N CYS A 18 44.45 18.08 -19.89
CA CYS A 18 43.29 17.67 -20.69
C CYS A 18 43.04 16.14 -20.67
N MET A 19 44.10 15.32 -20.59
CA MET A 19 43.98 13.87 -20.44
C MET A 19 43.63 13.41 -19.01
N THR A 20 43.99 14.17 -17.97
CA THR A 20 43.51 13.87 -16.60
C THR A 20 42.09 14.36 -16.32
N LEU A 21 41.51 15.20 -17.20
CA LEU A 21 40.11 15.59 -17.14
C LEU A 21 39.17 14.66 -17.92
N THR A 22 39.69 13.64 -18.62
CA THR A 22 38.88 12.65 -19.36
C THR A 22 38.72 11.31 -18.64
N VAL A 23 39.18 11.18 -17.39
CA VAL A 23 38.89 10.01 -16.53
C VAL A 23 38.15 10.43 -15.26
N ASN A 24 36.96 11.02 -15.41
CA ASN A 24 35.90 10.90 -14.40
C ASN A 24 34.48 11.19 -14.93
N ALA A 25 34.22 10.90 -16.21
CA ALA A 25 32.89 11.07 -16.82
C ALA A 25 32.28 9.73 -17.26
N GLN A 26 32.56 8.65 -16.53
CA GLN A 26 31.98 7.32 -16.80
C GLN A 26 30.91 6.88 -15.78
N ASN A 27 30.51 7.73 -14.82
CA ASN A 27 29.38 7.45 -13.94
C ASN A 27 28.33 8.57 -13.86
N SER A 28 28.36 9.59 -14.72
CA SER A 28 27.14 10.39 -14.94
C SER A 28 26.32 9.69 -16.01
N LYS A 29 25.37 8.86 -15.59
CA LYS A 29 24.24 8.48 -16.45
C LYS A 29 23.61 9.80 -16.90
N VAL A 30 23.93 10.25 -18.11
CA VAL A 30 23.17 11.29 -18.79
C VAL A 30 21.82 10.65 -19.04
N ILE A 31 20.91 10.83 -18.09
CA ILE A 31 19.49 10.58 -18.31
C ILE A 31 19.09 11.70 -19.25
N THR A 32 19.19 11.44 -20.57
CA THR A 32 18.40 12.16 -21.56
C THR A 32 16.99 12.20 -21.00
N GLY A 33 16.53 13.40 -20.63
CA GLY A 33 15.35 13.61 -19.80
C GLY A 33 14.23 12.68 -20.25
N VAL A 34 14.03 11.60 -19.49
CA VAL A 34 12.79 10.84 -19.57
C VAL A 34 11.77 11.86 -19.12
N SER A 35 11.00 12.38 -20.06
CA SER A 35 9.85 13.20 -19.75
C SER A 35 8.92 12.30 -18.93
N VAL A 36 9.05 12.38 -17.60
CA VAL A 36 8.16 11.70 -16.67
C VAL A 36 6.78 12.28 -16.90
N SER A 37 5.93 11.53 -17.60
CA SER A 37 4.52 11.81 -17.72
C SER A 37 3.86 11.36 -16.42
N GLY A 38 3.33 12.31 -15.65
CA GLY A 38 2.55 12.02 -14.45
C GLY A 38 3.35 12.01 -13.15
N ASN A 39 3.05 11.04 -12.28
CA ASN A 39 3.59 10.91 -10.93
C ASN A 39 5.00 10.28 -10.94
N ASN A 40 5.94 10.90 -10.21
CA ASN A 40 7.28 10.37 -10.03
C ASN A 40 7.86 10.85 -8.70
N SER A 41 8.54 9.96 -7.97
CA SER A 41 9.14 10.27 -6.67
C SER A 41 10.55 9.71 -6.55
N SER A 42 11.40 10.39 -5.78
CA SER A 42 12.70 9.84 -5.37
C SER A 42 12.85 9.92 -3.86
N ILE A 43 13.51 8.92 -3.27
CA ILE A 43 13.81 8.90 -1.84
C ILE A 43 15.06 9.75 -1.60
N ILE A 44 14.92 10.80 -0.78
CA ILE A 44 16.04 11.69 -0.44
C ILE A 44 16.79 11.16 0.79
N SER A 45 16.05 10.75 1.83
CA SER A 45 16.62 10.21 3.06
C SER A 45 15.56 9.50 3.90
N ASN A 46 16.01 8.67 4.84
CA ASN A 46 15.18 8.05 5.86
C ASN A 46 16.03 7.80 7.13
N ASP A 47 15.37 7.56 8.26
CA ASP A 47 16.00 7.19 9.54
C ASP A 47 15.60 5.78 10.00
N ILE A 48 15.29 4.89 9.04
CA ILE A 48 14.81 3.53 9.32
C ILE A 48 15.88 2.78 10.15
N PRO A 49 15.52 2.23 11.32
CA PRO A 49 16.49 1.59 12.21
C PRO A 49 17.01 0.28 11.63
N ALA A 50 18.31 0.01 11.79
CA ALA A 50 18.90 -1.26 11.35
C ALA A 50 18.53 -2.44 12.27
N ASN A 51 18.24 -2.18 13.55
CA ASN A 51 17.90 -3.20 14.53
C ASN A 51 16.74 -2.77 15.41
N LEU A 52 15.84 -3.70 15.71
CA LEU A 52 14.73 -3.51 16.65
C LEU A 52 14.54 -4.76 17.51
N ASN A 53 13.95 -4.58 18.69
CA ASN A 53 13.46 -5.70 19.49
C ASN A 53 12.06 -6.11 19.02
N PRO A 54 11.65 -7.38 19.18
CA PRO A 54 10.30 -7.80 18.86
C PRO A 54 9.22 -6.94 19.53
N GLY A 55 8.21 -6.52 18.74
CA GLY A 55 7.11 -5.68 19.23
C GLY A 55 7.48 -4.23 19.56
N GLN A 56 8.73 -3.82 19.37
CA GLN A 56 9.18 -2.46 19.67
C GLN A 56 8.48 -1.43 18.77
N VAL A 57 7.91 -0.39 19.39
CA VAL A 57 7.41 0.78 18.66
C VAL A 57 8.56 1.76 18.41
N TYR A 58 8.71 2.24 17.17
CA TYR A 58 9.78 3.15 16.78
C TYR A 58 9.26 4.23 15.81
N PRO A 59 9.56 5.53 16.04
CA PRO A 59 9.23 6.60 15.10
C PRO A 59 10.20 6.61 13.91
N VAL A 60 9.66 6.71 12.70
CA VAL A 60 10.42 6.75 11.44
C VAL A 60 10.05 8.00 10.64
N SER A 61 11.03 8.54 9.94
CA SER A 61 10.94 9.59 8.94
C SER A 61 11.40 9.10 7.57
N VAL A 62 10.63 9.46 6.54
CA VAL A 62 11.01 9.28 5.13
C VAL A 62 10.85 10.61 4.42
N THR A 63 11.94 11.12 3.83
CA THR A 63 11.93 12.34 3.03
C THR A 63 11.91 11.99 1.55
N ILE A 64 10.92 12.51 0.84
CA ILE A 64 10.67 12.21 -0.57
C ILE A 64 10.62 13.52 -1.35
N ILE A 65 11.10 13.50 -2.59
CA ILE A 65 10.92 14.60 -3.54
C ILE A 65 9.93 14.20 -4.64
N ASN A 66 9.02 15.11 -5.00
CA ASN A 66 8.18 14.97 -6.19
C ASN A 66 8.99 15.39 -7.43
N ASN A 67 9.54 14.41 -8.15
CA ASN A 67 10.24 14.64 -9.41
C ASN A 67 9.30 14.49 -10.62
N GLY A 68 7.99 14.41 -10.40
CA GLY A 68 6.96 14.29 -11.42
C GLY A 68 6.41 15.65 -11.87
N LYS A 69 5.35 15.60 -12.69
CA LYS A 69 4.63 16.80 -13.16
C LYS A 69 3.32 17.03 -12.41
N ASN A 70 2.75 15.98 -11.82
CA ASN A 70 1.50 16.05 -11.08
C ASN A 70 1.76 16.57 -9.66
N LYS A 71 0.88 17.46 -9.19
CA LYS A 71 0.80 17.84 -7.77
C LYS A 71 0.12 16.70 -7.01
N TRP A 72 0.66 16.31 -5.86
CA TRP A 72 0.00 15.37 -4.95
C TRP A 72 -0.85 16.13 -3.96
N LEU A 73 -2.16 15.90 -3.98
CA LEU A 73 -3.11 16.57 -3.10
C LEU A 73 -3.27 15.78 -1.79
N ARG A 74 -3.20 16.48 -0.67
CA ARG A 74 -3.46 15.91 0.65
C ARG A 74 -4.94 15.56 0.78
N GLY A 75 -5.21 14.35 1.25
CA GLY A 75 -6.58 13.87 1.48
C GLY A 75 -7.20 13.18 0.28
N ASP A 76 -6.53 13.25 -0.88
CA ASP A 76 -6.86 12.45 -2.06
C ASP A 76 -6.18 11.07 -1.96
N ASN A 77 -5.86 10.48 -3.11
CA ASN A 77 -5.46 9.09 -3.25
C ASN A 77 -3.95 8.87 -3.13
N PHE A 78 -3.20 9.85 -2.62
CA PHE A 78 -1.74 9.77 -2.47
C PHE A 78 -1.31 9.33 -1.07
N PHE A 79 -0.59 8.20 -1.00
CA PHE A 79 -0.14 7.62 0.25
C PHE A 79 1.27 7.07 0.14
N LEU A 80 1.99 6.99 1.26
CA LEU A 80 3.14 6.09 1.38
C LEU A 80 2.66 4.74 1.89
N LYS A 81 3.08 3.66 1.24
CA LYS A 81 2.72 2.29 1.63
C LYS A 81 3.94 1.39 1.58
N LEU A 82 3.90 0.32 2.37
CA LEU A 82 4.90 -0.74 2.29
C LEU A 82 4.85 -1.33 0.87
N TYR A 83 5.97 -1.23 0.17
CA TYR A 83 6.19 -1.73 -1.17
C TYR A 83 6.42 -3.24 -1.17
N GLU A 84 5.76 -3.93 -2.09
CA GLU A 84 5.82 -5.38 -2.26
C GLU A 84 6.09 -5.70 -3.72
N GLU A 85 6.99 -6.66 -3.97
CA GLU A 85 7.14 -7.24 -5.30
C GLU A 85 5.90 -8.11 -5.60
N VAL A 86 5.50 -8.10 -6.88
CA VAL A 86 4.16 -8.39 -7.46
C VAL A 86 3.45 -9.68 -6.97
N ASP A 87 4.13 -10.61 -6.29
CA ASP A 87 3.57 -11.89 -5.83
C ASP A 87 3.32 -12.03 -4.31
N SER A 88 3.67 -11.04 -3.48
CA SER A 88 3.57 -11.19 -2.01
C SER A 88 2.82 -10.04 -1.32
N LYS A 89 1.58 -9.82 -1.77
CA LYS A 89 0.77 -8.63 -1.47
C LYS A 89 0.36 -8.41 0.03
N TYR A 90 0.91 -9.14 1.03
CA TYR A 90 0.51 -9.03 2.46
C TYR A 90 1.62 -9.10 3.50
N GLN A 91 2.73 -8.45 3.21
CA GLN A 91 3.47 -7.81 4.28
C GLN A 91 2.88 -6.45 4.69
N THR A 92 1.79 -5.99 4.08
CA THR A 92 1.16 -4.65 4.24
C THR A 92 0.92 -4.12 5.65
N ASP A 93 1.12 -4.92 6.70
CA ASP A 93 1.06 -4.46 8.08
C ASP A 93 2.02 -5.23 9.03
N VAL A 94 3.11 -5.81 8.48
CA VAL A 94 4.22 -6.41 9.27
C VAL A 94 4.82 -5.40 10.25
N TRP A 95 4.68 -4.11 9.94
CA TRP A 95 5.21 -2.98 10.71
C TRP A 95 4.13 -2.20 11.48
N GLY A 96 2.89 -2.69 11.57
CA GLY A 96 1.79 -2.03 12.30
C GLY A 96 1.27 -0.74 11.65
N VAL A 97 1.67 -0.44 10.40
CA VAL A 97 1.27 0.74 9.63
C VAL A 97 0.84 0.33 8.23
N LYS A 98 -0.40 0.67 7.88
CA LYS A 98 -1.01 0.34 6.58
C LYS A 98 -0.73 1.35 5.48
N LYS A 99 -0.75 2.63 5.85
CA LYS A 99 -0.50 3.76 4.96
C LYS A 99 -0.14 4.99 5.77
N VAL A 100 0.63 5.89 5.16
CA VAL A 100 0.94 7.20 5.71
C VAL A 100 0.35 8.26 4.78
N ASN A 101 -0.51 9.12 5.32
CA ASN A 101 -1.11 10.21 4.57
C ASN A 101 -0.10 11.35 4.40
N LEU A 102 -0.21 12.09 3.30
CA LEU A 102 0.56 13.31 3.12
C LEU A 102 0.22 14.35 4.21
N PRO A 103 1.22 15.01 4.82
CA PRO A 103 0.98 16.07 5.80
C PRO A 103 0.45 17.36 5.16
N ASN A 104 0.78 17.59 3.88
CA ASN A 104 0.39 18.72 3.04
C ASN A 104 0.43 18.32 1.56
N ASP A 105 -0.14 19.17 0.71
CA ASP A 105 0.02 19.05 -0.74
C ASP A 105 1.50 19.13 -1.13
N VAL A 106 1.90 18.37 -2.16
CA VAL A 106 3.30 18.32 -2.63
C VAL A 106 3.35 18.67 -4.11
N TYR A 107 3.89 19.85 -4.41
CA TYR A 107 4.03 20.37 -5.76
C TYR A 107 5.24 19.73 -6.48
N PRO A 108 5.30 19.77 -7.82
CA PRO A 108 6.49 19.37 -8.56
C PRO A 108 7.76 20.05 -8.04
N SER A 109 8.83 19.28 -7.92
CA SER A 109 10.12 19.64 -7.31
C SER A 109 10.11 19.91 -5.79
N GLU A 110 8.96 19.76 -5.12
CA GLU A 110 8.86 19.94 -3.68
C GLU A 110 9.26 18.66 -2.92
N LYS A 111 9.80 18.84 -1.72
CA LYS A 111 10.10 17.75 -0.78
C LYS A 111 9.02 17.65 0.29
N VAL A 112 8.72 16.43 0.71
CA VAL A 112 7.84 16.14 1.84
C VAL A 112 8.54 15.22 2.82
N ILE A 113 8.34 15.48 4.12
CA ILE A 113 8.79 14.62 5.21
C ILE A 113 7.59 13.88 5.76
N LEU A 114 7.63 12.56 5.73
CA LEU A 114 6.60 11.69 6.26
C LEU A 114 7.06 11.11 7.58
N LEU A 115 6.30 11.38 8.65
CA LEU A 115 6.58 10.93 10.01
C LEU A 115 5.51 9.92 10.45
N PHE A 116 5.93 8.75 10.91
CA PHE A 116 5.02 7.69 11.35
C PHE A 116 5.69 6.73 12.33
N ASN A 117 4.90 6.10 13.20
CA ASN A 117 5.38 5.10 14.14
C ASN A 117 5.18 3.70 13.58
N ILE A 118 6.23 2.88 13.58
CA ILE A 118 6.15 1.46 13.25
C ILE A 118 6.16 0.60 14.51
N THR A 119 5.66 -0.62 14.41
CA THR A 119 5.78 -1.68 15.42
C THR A 119 6.55 -2.83 14.81
N ALA A 120 7.67 -3.22 15.42
CA ALA A 120 8.49 -4.33 14.92
C ALA A 120 7.73 -5.67 14.99
N PRO A 121 7.96 -6.58 14.03
CA PRO A 121 7.47 -7.95 14.09
C PRO A 121 7.73 -8.63 15.43
N GLN A 122 6.79 -9.43 15.90
CA GLN A 122 6.93 -10.17 17.15
C GLN A 122 7.90 -11.36 17.05
N THR A 123 8.22 -11.79 15.83
CA THR A 123 9.16 -12.88 15.56
C THR A 123 10.51 -12.32 15.14
N PRO A 124 11.62 -12.78 15.73
CA PRO A 124 12.96 -12.41 15.28
C PRO A 124 13.21 -12.84 13.84
N GLY A 125 13.93 -12.00 13.10
CA GLY A 125 14.21 -12.23 11.68
C GLY A 125 14.70 -10.97 10.99
N VAL A 126 15.15 -11.12 9.75
CA VAL A 126 15.50 -9.98 8.89
C VAL A 126 14.31 -9.68 8.00
N TYR A 127 13.78 -8.48 8.12
CA TYR A 127 12.59 -8.02 7.41
C TYR A 127 12.94 -6.90 6.45
N ALA A 128 12.43 -7.00 5.22
CA ALA A 128 12.52 -5.90 4.28
C ALA A 128 11.62 -4.76 4.75
N PHE A 129 12.16 -3.54 4.72
CA PHE A 129 11.43 -2.31 5.02
C PHE A 129 11.49 -1.43 3.78
N ARG A 130 10.57 -1.72 2.86
CA ARG A 130 10.47 -1.05 1.57
C ARG A 130 9.20 -0.23 1.52
N TRP A 131 9.28 1.07 1.32
CA TRP A 131 8.13 1.96 1.23
C TRP A 131 8.21 2.81 -0.02
N ALA A 132 7.11 2.91 -0.75
CA ALA A 132 6.97 3.73 -1.95
C ALA A 132 5.68 4.54 -1.91
N MET A 133 5.67 5.61 -2.70
CA MET A 133 4.46 6.39 -2.92
C MET A 133 3.49 5.63 -3.84
N THR A 134 2.20 5.77 -3.54
CA THR A 134 1.10 5.25 -4.33
C THR A 134 0.16 6.37 -4.74
N GLU A 135 -0.37 6.28 -5.95
CA GLU A 135 -1.61 6.94 -6.35
C GLU A 135 -2.67 5.84 -6.42
N ASP A 136 -3.69 5.97 -5.58
CA ASP A 136 -4.66 4.92 -5.27
C ASP A 136 -3.98 3.64 -4.77
N PHE A 137 -3.71 2.75 -5.70
CA PHE A 137 -3.23 1.40 -5.45
C PHE A 137 -2.01 1.05 -6.31
N THR A 138 -1.58 2.00 -7.14
CA THR A 138 -0.43 1.82 -8.03
C THR A 138 0.77 2.51 -7.39
N PHE A 139 1.79 1.72 -7.05
CA PHE A 139 3.08 2.25 -6.65
C PHE A 139 3.73 2.97 -7.83
N PHE A 140 4.40 4.08 -7.55
CA PHE A 140 5.17 4.79 -8.56
C PHE A 140 6.57 5.14 -8.06
N ALA A 141 7.51 5.06 -9.01
CA ALA A 141 8.90 5.47 -8.85
C ALA A 141 9.71 4.67 -7.81
N GLU A 142 10.53 5.34 -7.00
CA GLU A 142 11.47 4.71 -6.07
C GLU A 142 10.81 4.22 -4.76
N TYR A 143 11.43 3.22 -4.14
CA TYR A 143 11.12 2.74 -2.80
C TYR A 143 12.35 2.81 -1.89
N THR A 144 12.13 2.85 -0.57
CA THR A 144 13.22 2.59 0.40
C THR A 144 13.70 1.15 0.27
N ASP A 145 14.99 0.85 0.40
CA ASP A 145 15.51 -0.53 0.31
C ASP A 145 16.30 -0.91 1.57
N ASN A 146 15.63 -0.77 2.71
CA ASN A 146 16.23 -1.06 4.02
C ASN A 146 15.94 -2.52 4.42
N LEU A 147 16.89 -3.14 5.12
CA LEU A 147 16.70 -4.38 5.85
C LEU A 147 16.75 -4.08 7.35
N VAL A 148 15.75 -4.53 8.08
CA VAL A 148 15.65 -4.34 9.54
C VAL A 148 15.79 -5.69 10.21
N ASN A 149 16.77 -5.79 11.09
CA ASN A 149 17.02 -7.00 11.86
C ASN A 149 16.25 -6.93 13.19
N VAL A 150 15.27 -7.81 13.35
CA VAL A 150 14.52 -7.95 14.59
C VAL A 150 15.19 -9.03 15.43
N THR A 151 15.76 -8.65 16.57
CA THR A 151 16.57 -9.54 17.42
C THR A 151 16.14 -9.50 18.87
N GLY A 152 16.25 -10.64 19.55
CA GLY A 152 15.87 -10.78 20.96
C GLY A 152 14.95 -11.98 21.14
N ASP A 153 14.45 -12.16 22.36
CA ASP A 153 13.47 -13.19 22.62
C ASP A 153 12.19 -12.87 21.85
N ARG A 154 11.71 -13.86 21.09
CA ARG A 154 10.41 -13.77 20.44
C ARG A 154 9.39 -13.41 21.51
N VAL A 155 8.74 -12.27 21.35
CA VAL A 155 7.53 -11.97 22.10
C VAL A 155 6.47 -12.86 21.48
N SER A 156 6.35 -14.08 22.03
CA SER A 156 5.27 -14.95 21.62
C SER A 156 3.96 -14.30 22.05
N PRO A 157 2.90 -14.37 21.24
CA PRO A 157 1.57 -14.19 21.80
C PRO A 157 1.49 -15.06 23.06
N VAL A 158 1.08 -14.47 24.19
CA VAL A 158 1.00 -15.25 25.43
C VAL A 158 -0.07 -16.31 25.19
N TYR A 159 0.36 -17.58 25.15
CA TYR A 159 -0.53 -18.69 24.91
C TYR A 159 -1.26 -19.03 26.20
N ASP A 160 -2.56 -19.29 26.09
CA ASP A 160 -3.33 -19.75 27.22
C ASP A 160 -2.93 -21.19 27.60
N ASN A 161 -2.33 -21.35 28.79
CA ASN A 161 -2.02 -22.66 29.36
C ASN A 161 -3.17 -23.26 30.18
N SER A 162 -4.38 -22.66 30.16
CA SER A 162 -5.54 -23.15 30.91
C SER A 162 -6.20 -24.40 30.32
N GLY A 163 -5.56 -25.07 29.35
CA GLY A 163 -6.10 -26.28 28.70
C GLY A 163 -7.00 -26.03 27.48
N ASN A 164 -7.09 -24.79 27.01
CA ASN A 164 -7.72 -24.47 25.72
C ASN A 164 -6.83 -24.95 24.56
N ASN A 165 -7.40 -25.69 23.61
CA ASN A 165 -6.69 -26.10 22.41
C ASN A 165 -7.66 -26.30 21.24
N VAL A 166 -7.23 -25.96 20.03
CA VAL A 166 -8.04 -26.03 18.81
C VAL A 166 -7.35 -26.87 17.74
N GLU A 167 -8.16 -27.66 17.03
CA GLU A 167 -7.80 -28.27 15.76
C GLU A 167 -8.56 -27.61 14.61
N PHE A 168 -7.83 -27.20 13.57
CA PHE A 168 -8.45 -26.71 12.34
C PHE A 168 -8.99 -27.90 11.54
N VAL A 169 -10.28 -27.84 11.17
CA VAL A 169 -10.94 -28.90 10.40
C VAL A 169 -11.02 -28.52 8.93
N SER A 170 -11.65 -27.38 8.63
CA SER A 170 -11.82 -26.91 7.25
C SER A 170 -12.24 -25.43 7.20
N PHE A 171 -12.20 -24.85 5.99
CA PHE A 171 -12.89 -23.61 5.70
C PHE A 171 -13.66 -23.73 4.38
N SER A 172 -14.66 -22.88 4.20
CA SER A 172 -15.34 -22.62 2.94
C SER A 172 -15.16 -21.14 2.61
N ILE A 173 -14.14 -20.85 1.81
CA ILE A 173 -13.75 -19.50 1.40
C ILE A 173 -13.55 -19.52 -0.13
N PRO A 174 -14.21 -18.64 -0.89
CA PRO A 174 -14.01 -18.55 -2.34
C PRO A 174 -12.54 -18.27 -2.72
N GLU A 175 -11.98 -19.06 -3.64
CA GLU A 175 -10.64 -18.83 -4.20
C GLU A 175 -10.57 -17.57 -5.07
N THR A 176 -11.71 -17.07 -5.54
CA THR A 176 -11.82 -15.83 -6.31
C THR A 176 -12.93 -14.94 -5.78
N MET A 177 -12.67 -13.65 -5.66
CA MET A 177 -13.65 -12.65 -5.23
C MET A 177 -13.62 -11.43 -6.14
N SER A 178 -14.74 -10.72 -6.25
CA SER A 178 -14.83 -9.44 -6.94
C SER A 178 -14.46 -8.33 -5.95
N ALA A 179 -13.63 -7.40 -6.40
CA ALA A 179 -13.17 -6.25 -5.61
C ALA A 179 -14.35 -5.49 -4.97
N GLY A 180 -14.26 -5.19 -3.68
CA GLY A 180 -15.27 -4.46 -2.92
C GLY A 180 -16.52 -5.24 -2.49
N ASN A 181 -16.72 -6.48 -2.98
CA ASN A 181 -17.90 -7.28 -2.66
C ASN A 181 -17.78 -8.03 -1.33
N LYS A 182 -18.92 -8.36 -0.72
CA LYS A 182 -19.00 -9.18 0.50
C LYS A 182 -19.30 -10.64 0.16
N TYR A 183 -18.62 -11.54 0.86
CA TYR A 183 -18.75 -13.00 0.72
C TYR A 183 -19.00 -13.62 2.07
N GLN A 184 -20.05 -14.43 2.20
CA GLN A 184 -20.23 -15.27 3.37
C GLN A 184 -19.22 -16.42 3.31
N VAL A 185 -18.50 -16.63 4.40
CA VAL A 185 -17.51 -17.69 4.54
C VAL A 185 -17.75 -18.46 5.83
N ARG A 186 -17.15 -19.64 5.91
CA ARG A 186 -17.25 -20.52 7.08
C ARG A 186 -15.87 -21.07 7.45
N ILE A 187 -15.57 -21.11 8.74
CA ILE A 187 -14.41 -21.83 9.29
C ILE A 187 -14.91 -22.85 10.30
N THR A 188 -14.53 -24.11 10.11
CA THR A 188 -14.87 -25.21 11.02
C THR A 188 -13.67 -25.54 11.90
N LEU A 189 -13.86 -25.46 13.21
CA LEU A 189 -12.85 -25.72 14.22
C LEU A 189 -13.33 -26.81 15.18
N LYS A 190 -12.41 -27.62 15.68
CA LYS A 190 -12.67 -28.63 16.71
C LYS A 190 -12.00 -28.22 18.02
N ASN A 191 -12.75 -28.26 19.11
CA ASN A 191 -12.17 -28.12 20.45
C ASN A 191 -11.44 -29.42 20.82
N THR A 192 -10.12 -29.36 20.90
CA THR A 192 -9.25 -30.48 21.33
C THR A 192 -8.66 -30.24 22.71
N GLY A 193 -9.07 -29.17 23.37
CA GLY A 193 -8.74 -28.87 24.75
C GLY A 193 -9.59 -29.66 25.74
N ASN A 194 -9.45 -29.31 27.02
CA ASN A 194 -10.22 -29.89 28.12
C ASN A 194 -11.21 -28.88 28.76
N THR A 195 -11.30 -27.68 28.21
CA THR A 195 -12.18 -26.59 28.63
C THR A 195 -13.30 -26.38 27.62
N VAL A 196 -14.47 -25.95 28.10
CA VAL A 196 -15.56 -25.50 27.23
C VAL A 196 -15.25 -24.10 26.72
N TRP A 197 -15.31 -23.88 25.40
CA TRP A 197 -15.28 -22.52 24.85
C TRP A 197 -16.65 -21.90 25.02
N GLN A 198 -16.82 -21.09 26.06
CA GLN A 198 -18.12 -20.49 26.37
C GLN A 198 -18.46 -19.40 25.36
N SER A 199 -19.65 -19.48 24.76
CA SER A 199 -20.27 -18.36 24.07
C SER A 199 -20.90 -17.45 25.11
N SER A 200 -20.20 -16.39 25.55
CA SER A 200 -20.74 -15.41 26.49
C SER A 200 -20.78 -14.02 25.85
N GLN A 201 -21.70 -13.17 26.35
CA GLN A 201 -21.73 -11.74 25.99
C GLN A 201 -20.51 -10.98 26.52
N GLU A 202 -19.68 -11.61 27.35
CA GLU A 202 -18.41 -11.05 27.83
C GLU A 202 -17.24 -11.28 26.85
N ASN A 203 -17.51 -11.85 25.66
CA ASN A 203 -16.60 -11.79 24.52
C ASN A 203 -15.21 -12.42 24.75
N GLU A 204 -15.11 -13.43 25.63
CA GLU A 204 -13.81 -14.03 25.94
C GLU A 204 -13.25 -14.81 24.74
N PHE A 205 -14.02 -15.71 24.13
CA PHE A 205 -13.56 -16.55 23.03
C PHE A 205 -13.87 -15.93 21.66
N LYS A 206 -12.82 -15.68 20.88
CA LYS A 206 -12.94 -15.06 19.55
C LYS A 206 -11.98 -15.67 18.53
N LEU A 207 -12.42 -15.76 17.28
CA LEU A 207 -11.56 -16.03 16.15
C LEU A 207 -11.05 -14.71 15.58
N VAL A 208 -9.73 -14.60 15.41
CA VAL A 208 -9.10 -13.39 14.84
C VAL A 208 -8.29 -13.76 13.61
N SER A 209 -8.32 -12.91 12.59
CA SER A 209 -7.42 -13.03 11.44
C SER A 209 -6.01 -12.60 11.85
N VAL A 210 -5.01 -13.29 11.28
CA VAL A 210 -3.59 -13.03 11.48
C VAL A 210 -2.86 -13.13 10.14
N THR A 211 -1.77 -12.38 9.98
CA THR A 211 -0.86 -12.49 8.83
C THR A 211 0.49 -13.02 9.29
N GLY A 212 0.98 -14.07 8.63
CA GLY A 212 2.29 -14.66 8.91
C GLY A 212 2.55 -14.83 10.42
N SER A 213 3.63 -14.22 10.91
CA SER A 213 4.15 -14.33 12.27
C SER A 213 3.56 -13.34 13.30
N SER A 214 2.57 -12.52 12.95
CA SER A 214 2.05 -11.44 13.81
C SER A 214 0.53 -11.36 13.88
N ASP A 215 0.06 -10.79 15.00
CA ASP A 215 -1.33 -10.60 15.44
C ASP A 215 -2.08 -9.50 14.68
N VAL A 216 -1.89 -9.47 13.36
CA VAL A 216 -2.31 -8.36 12.51
C VAL A 216 -3.69 -8.66 11.94
N ILE A 217 -4.66 -7.85 12.37
CA ILE A 217 -6.04 -7.85 11.86
C ILE A 217 -6.06 -7.07 10.53
N TYR A 218 -6.47 -7.74 9.46
CA TYR A 218 -6.81 -7.07 8.20
C TYR A 218 -7.90 -6.01 8.43
N PRO A 219 -7.68 -4.74 8.08
CA PRO A 219 -8.74 -3.72 8.09
C PRO A 219 -9.59 -3.76 6.81
N ASP A 220 -8.98 -4.15 5.68
CA ASP A 220 -9.61 -4.10 4.37
C ASP A 220 -10.58 -5.28 4.18
N TRP A 221 -10.25 -6.40 4.82
CA TRP A 221 -11.18 -7.48 5.11
C TRP A 221 -11.83 -7.18 6.44
N THR A 222 -12.91 -6.41 6.46
CA THR A 222 -13.66 -6.16 7.71
C THR A 222 -14.27 -7.46 8.23
N SER A 223 -13.50 -8.28 8.93
CA SER A 223 -14.02 -9.21 9.91
C SER A 223 -13.75 -8.57 11.27
N SER A 224 -14.74 -7.84 11.78
CA SER A 224 -14.82 -7.58 13.23
C SER A 224 -14.56 -8.89 13.99
N GLN A 225 -13.96 -8.81 15.18
CA GLN A 225 -13.74 -9.97 16.06
C GLN A 225 -14.93 -10.92 16.03
N LEU A 226 -14.68 -12.20 15.71
CA LEU A 226 -15.74 -13.16 15.44
C LEU A 226 -16.01 -13.98 16.70
N TYR A 227 -17.14 -13.70 17.33
CA TYR A 227 -17.59 -14.42 18.52
C TYR A 227 -18.20 -15.76 18.15
N LEU A 228 -18.01 -16.73 19.03
CA LEU A 228 -18.67 -18.02 18.93
C LEU A 228 -20.18 -17.85 19.11
N SER A 229 -20.98 -18.32 18.14
CA SER A 229 -22.44 -18.25 18.24
C SER A 229 -23.00 -19.19 19.30
N ASN A 230 -22.30 -20.29 19.60
CA ASN A 230 -22.67 -21.27 20.62
C ASN A 230 -21.42 -21.77 21.35
N SER A 231 -21.60 -22.28 22.57
CA SER A 231 -20.51 -22.85 23.34
C SER A 231 -20.01 -24.15 22.70
N VAL A 232 -18.71 -24.41 22.78
CA VAL A 232 -18.06 -25.56 22.13
C VAL A 232 -17.41 -26.43 23.20
N GLU A 233 -18.01 -27.58 23.48
CA GLU A 233 -17.48 -28.54 24.45
C GLU A 233 -16.23 -29.27 23.93
N PRO A 234 -15.37 -29.80 24.83
CA PRO A 234 -14.26 -30.69 24.44
C PRO A 234 -14.70 -31.81 23.48
N GLY A 235 -13.96 -31.97 22.40
CA GLY A 235 -14.23 -32.94 21.34
C GLY A 235 -15.25 -32.50 20.29
N GLN A 236 -16.01 -31.43 20.53
CA GLN A 236 -17.01 -30.93 19.60
C GLN A 236 -16.41 -30.00 18.53
N THR A 237 -17.13 -29.89 17.41
CA THR A 237 -16.82 -28.97 16.32
C THR A 237 -17.76 -27.76 16.33
N SER A 238 -17.26 -26.62 15.85
CA SER A 238 -18.03 -25.39 15.67
C SER A 238 -17.80 -24.81 14.28
N ASP A 239 -18.90 -24.46 13.62
CA ASP A 239 -18.91 -23.70 12.38
C ASP A 239 -19.03 -22.22 12.71
N ILE A 240 -18.01 -21.45 12.38
CA ILE A 240 -17.98 -20.00 12.54
C ILE A 240 -18.25 -19.38 11.18
N GLU A 241 -19.44 -18.80 11.02
CA GLU A 241 -19.85 -18.12 9.79
C GLU A 241 -19.75 -16.61 9.92
N PHE A 242 -19.22 -15.96 8.88
CA PHE A 242 -19.06 -14.52 8.86
C PHE A 242 -18.92 -13.99 7.43
N TYR A 243 -19.00 -12.67 7.29
CA TYR A 243 -18.78 -12.00 6.02
C TYR A 243 -17.34 -11.50 5.91
N LEU A 244 -16.72 -11.79 4.78
CA LEU A 244 -15.48 -11.18 4.32
C LEU A 244 -15.81 -10.11 3.28
N SER A 245 -15.34 -8.88 3.48
CA SER A 245 -15.36 -7.84 2.45
C SER A 245 -14.08 -7.97 1.63
N ALA A 246 -14.20 -8.32 0.34
CA ALA A 246 -13.08 -8.32 -0.57
C ALA A 246 -12.53 -6.89 -0.72
N PRO A 247 -11.20 -6.68 -0.62
CA PRO A 247 -10.61 -5.38 -0.82
C PRO A 247 -10.93 -4.81 -2.20
N VAL A 248 -10.98 -3.50 -2.31
CA VAL A 248 -11.20 -2.81 -3.60
C VAL A 248 -10.07 -3.00 -4.60
N ASN A 249 -8.94 -3.57 -4.15
CA ASN A 249 -7.73 -3.75 -4.96
C ASN A 249 -7.62 -5.17 -5.47
N PRO A 250 -7.61 -5.39 -6.78
CA PRO A 250 -7.31 -6.71 -7.34
C PRO A 250 -5.93 -7.20 -6.90
N GLY A 251 -5.79 -8.50 -6.77
CA GLY A 251 -4.55 -9.15 -6.34
C GLY A 251 -4.83 -10.51 -5.72
N ILE A 252 -3.77 -11.27 -5.47
CA ILE A 252 -3.85 -12.49 -4.67
C ILE A 252 -3.79 -12.06 -3.20
N TYR A 253 -4.58 -12.65 -2.31
CA TYR A 253 -4.73 -12.40 -0.86
C TYR A 253 -4.49 -13.68 -0.07
N THR A 254 -3.67 -13.66 0.99
CA THR A 254 -3.47 -14.85 1.84
C THR A 254 -3.90 -14.57 3.27
N LEU A 255 -4.97 -15.21 3.72
CA LEU A 255 -5.55 -15.04 5.05
C LEU A 255 -5.29 -16.27 5.94
N GLN A 256 -5.15 -16.06 7.24
CA GLN A 256 -5.06 -17.12 8.25
C GLN A 256 -5.78 -16.66 9.53
N TRP A 257 -6.23 -17.59 10.37
CA TRP A 257 -6.91 -17.28 11.63
C TRP A 257 -6.37 -18.07 12.81
N ILE A 258 -6.57 -17.55 14.02
CA ILE A 258 -6.24 -18.20 15.29
C ILE A 258 -7.28 -17.85 16.36
N MET A 259 -7.49 -18.75 17.32
CA MET A 259 -8.39 -18.51 18.44
C MET A 259 -7.71 -17.70 19.55
N LYS A 260 -8.48 -16.82 20.19
CA LYS A 260 -8.12 -16.09 21.41
C LYS A 260 -9.13 -16.31 22.52
N LYS A 261 -8.63 -16.26 23.77
CA LYS A 261 -9.40 -16.08 25.00
C LYS A 261 -8.94 -14.77 25.67
N GLY A 262 -9.76 -13.73 25.62
CA GLY A 262 -9.36 -12.37 26.02
C GLY A 262 -8.18 -11.89 25.17
N GLU A 263 -7.04 -11.68 25.81
CA GLU A 263 -5.78 -11.27 25.14
C GLU A 263 -4.87 -12.45 24.77
N TYR A 264 -5.16 -13.64 25.27
CA TYR A 264 -4.32 -14.83 25.09
C TYR A 264 -4.72 -15.60 23.84
N TYR A 265 -3.74 -16.09 23.10
CA TYR A 265 -3.96 -16.95 21.93
C TYR A 265 -3.96 -18.42 22.35
N PHE A 266 -4.63 -19.29 21.60
CA PHE A 266 -4.51 -20.73 21.87
C PHE A 266 -4.67 -21.59 20.62
N GLY A 267 -4.04 -22.77 20.69
CA GLY A 267 -4.02 -23.80 19.67
C GLY A 267 -3.35 -23.39 18.35
N GLN A 268 -3.57 -24.22 17.33
CA GLN A 268 -2.96 -24.02 16.02
C GLN A 268 -3.67 -22.94 15.20
N LYS A 269 -2.92 -22.28 14.32
CA LYS A 269 -3.50 -21.43 13.27
C LYS A 269 -4.21 -22.29 12.23
N THR A 270 -5.18 -21.73 11.52
CA THR A 270 -5.78 -22.38 10.34
C THR A 270 -4.75 -22.60 9.24
N ASN A 271 -5.08 -23.40 8.23
CA ASN A 271 -4.33 -23.35 6.97
C ASN A 271 -4.48 -21.97 6.31
N ASN A 272 -3.55 -21.63 5.41
CA ASN A 272 -3.63 -20.41 4.61
C ASN A 272 -4.79 -20.49 3.61
N ALA A 273 -5.64 -19.47 3.57
CA ALA A 273 -6.65 -19.27 2.54
C ALA A 273 -6.13 -18.27 1.50
N THR A 274 -5.90 -18.73 0.28
CA THR A 274 -5.44 -17.89 -0.83
C THR A 274 -6.63 -17.49 -1.71
N ILE A 275 -6.88 -16.18 -1.81
CA ILE A 275 -8.04 -15.59 -2.48
C ILE A 275 -7.55 -14.63 -3.56
N ARG A 276 -7.90 -14.86 -4.81
CA ARG A 276 -7.65 -13.94 -5.92
C ARG A 276 -8.80 -12.95 -6.05
N VAL A 277 -8.57 -11.70 -5.65
CA VAL A 277 -9.50 -10.61 -5.90
C VAL A 277 -9.33 -10.08 -7.33
N THR A 278 -10.43 -9.96 -8.05
CA THR A 278 -10.52 -9.61 -9.47
C THR A 278 -11.58 -8.54 -9.72
N GLY A 279 -11.61 -7.96 -10.93
CA GLY A 279 -12.55 -6.90 -11.31
C GLY A 279 -12.03 -5.49 -11.05
N ASN A 280 -12.59 -4.49 -11.72
CA ASN A 280 -12.18 -3.09 -11.51
C ASN A 280 -12.81 -2.56 -10.23
N SER A 281 -12.02 -1.80 -9.46
CA SER A 281 -12.49 -0.99 -8.34
C SER A 281 -13.63 -0.09 -8.83
N THR A 282 -14.90 -0.44 -8.59
CA THR A 282 -16.03 0.47 -8.89
C THR A 282 -16.17 1.53 -7.80
N ARG A 283 -15.04 2.18 -7.51
CA ARG A 283 -14.98 3.57 -7.05
C ARG A 283 -13.90 4.38 -7.79
N ASP A 284 -13.46 3.96 -8.98
CA ASP A 284 -12.71 4.83 -9.89
C ASP A 284 -13.29 4.82 -11.30
N LEU A 285 -13.65 6.03 -11.74
CA LEU A 285 -13.34 6.60 -13.05
C LEU A 285 -12.98 5.57 -14.13
N ASP A 286 -13.99 5.00 -14.79
CA ASP A 286 -13.78 4.53 -16.15
C ASP A 286 -13.50 5.79 -17.01
N PRO A 287 -12.35 5.90 -17.70
CA PRO A 287 -12.06 7.01 -18.61
C PRO A 287 -13.12 7.16 -19.71
N GLN A 288 -13.97 6.14 -19.94
CA GLN A 288 -15.11 6.19 -20.84
C GLN A 288 -16.46 6.47 -20.15
N SER A 289 -16.54 6.59 -18.82
CA SER A 289 -17.82 6.83 -18.13
C SER A 289 -18.30 8.28 -18.24
N TYR A 290 -17.38 9.22 -18.39
CA TYR A 290 -17.63 10.66 -18.60
C TYR A 290 -16.69 11.20 -19.67
N ASN A 291 -16.88 10.73 -20.90
CA ASN A 291 -16.08 11.20 -22.04
C ASN A 291 -16.93 12.10 -22.93
N ALA A 292 -16.36 13.23 -23.34
CA ALA A 292 -17.00 14.12 -24.30
C ALA A 292 -15.99 14.50 -25.38
N THR A 293 -16.43 14.44 -26.63
CA THR A 293 -15.63 14.86 -27.78
C THR A 293 -16.14 16.21 -28.26
N PHE A 294 -15.22 17.17 -28.42
CA PHE A 294 -15.52 18.43 -29.06
C PHE A 294 -15.95 18.19 -30.51
N MET A 295 -17.12 18.68 -30.88
CA MET A 295 -17.63 18.53 -32.25
C MET A 295 -17.36 19.81 -33.04
N GLU A 296 -17.89 20.93 -32.55
CA GLU A 296 -17.79 22.21 -33.24
C GLU A 296 -17.98 23.37 -32.27
N GLN A 297 -17.47 24.53 -32.64
CA GLN A 297 -17.78 25.79 -31.99
C GLN A 297 -18.16 26.81 -33.06
N SER A 298 -19.15 27.64 -32.76
CA SER A 298 -19.50 28.80 -33.54
C SER A 298 -19.10 30.05 -32.76
N VAL A 299 -18.10 30.76 -33.29
CA VAL A 299 -17.66 32.05 -32.76
C VAL A 299 -17.70 33.05 -33.92
N PRO A 300 -18.24 34.27 -33.72
CA PRO A 300 -18.25 35.31 -34.74
C PRO A 300 -16.82 35.70 -35.15
N ASN A 301 -16.61 35.95 -36.45
CA ASN A 301 -15.29 36.35 -36.98
C ASN A 301 -14.87 37.79 -36.59
N SER A 302 -15.79 38.55 -36.00
CA SER A 302 -15.55 39.90 -35.47
C SER A 302 -16.51 40.17 -34.32
N MET A 303 -16.05 40.97 -33.34
CA MET A 303 -16.89 41.46 -32.24
C MET A 303 -16.99 42.99 -32.30
N ILE A 304 -18.20 43.51 -32.07
CA ILE A 304 -18.46 44.95 -31.98
C ILE A 304 -18.36 45.35 -30.50
N LEU A 305 -17.70 46.48 -30.23
CA LEU A 305 -17.51 46.99 -28.88
C LEU A 305 -18.86 47.21 -28.19
N ASN A 306 -19.05 46.60 -27.02
CA ASN A 306 -20.25 46.66 -26.18
C ASN A 306 -21.51 45.93 -26.70
N GLU A 307 -21.36 45.00 -27.65
CA GLU A 307 -22.45 44.09 -28.03
C GLU A 307 -22.19 42.66 -27.51
N SER A 308 -23.24 42.01 -26.99
CA SER A 308 -23.22 40.59 -26.64
C SER A 308 -23.60 39.77 -27.87
N GLN A 309 -22.86 38.70 -28.14
CA GLN A 309 -23.22 37.71 -29.16
C GLN A 309 -23.19 36.30 -28.58
N ASP A 310 -24.10 35.48 -29.08
CA ASP A 310 -24.21 34.09 -28.68
C ASP A 310 -23.07 33.29 -29.33
N ILE A 311 -22.24 32.67 -28.49
CA ILE A 311 -21.30 31.64 -28.90
C ILE A 311 -21.91 30.29 -28.58
N SER A 312 -21.75 29.31 -29.47
CA SER A 312 -22.16 27.95 -29.20
C SER A 312 -20.96 27.02 -29.24
N VAL A 313 -20.92 26.08 -28.31
CA VAL A 313 -19.96 24.97 -28.30
C VAL A 313 -20.79 23.69 -28.25
N THR A 314 -20.65 22.87 -29.28
CA THR A 314 -21.30 21.56 -29.36
C THR A 314 -20.30 20.49 -28.95
N VAL A 315 -20.66 19.72 -27.93
CA VAL A 315 -19.91 18.54 -27.48
C VAL A 315 -20.78 17.30 -27.65
N SER A 316 -20.17 16.20 -28.05
CA SER A 316 -20.85 14.89 -28.09
C SER A 316 -20.42 14.07 -26.89
N ASN A 317 -21.38 13.54 -26.13
CA ASN A 317 -21.09 12.57 -25.08
C ASN A 317 -20.70 11.24 -25.73
N THR A 318 -19.43 10.87 -25.61
CA THR A 318 -18.89 9.60 -26.09
C THR A 318 -18.75 8.58 -24.96
N GLY A 319 -19.21 8.93 -23.76
CA GLY A 319 -19.21 8.05 -22.60
C GLY A 319 -20.50 7.25 -22.40
N THR A 320 -20.43 6.30 -21.46
CA THR A 320 -21.50 5.31 -21.19
C THR A 320 -22.59 5.79 -20.23
N ASN A 321 -22.41 6.94 -19.56
CA ASN A 321 -23.41 7.52 -18.65
C ASN A 321 -24.03 8.80 -19.22
N HIS A 322 -25.34 8.97 -19.02
CA HIS A 322 -26.06 10.20 -19.37
C HIS A 322 -25.88 11.23 -18.23
N GLY A 323 -25.11 12.30 -18.46
CA GLY A 323 -25.01 13.41 -17.52
C GLY A 323 -26.36 14.12 -17.33
N LYS A 324 -26.65 14.60 -16.11
CA LYS A 324 -27.70 15.60 -15.90
C LYS A 324 -27.17 16.96 -16.34
N GLU A 325 -27.75 17.52 -17.39
CA GLU A 325 -27.43 18.90 -17.81
C GLU A 325 -27.84 19.87 -16.71
N THR A 326 -26.89 20.66 -16.22
CA THR A 326 -27.19 21.87 -15.45
C THR A 326 -26.71 23.02 -16.33
N VAL A 327 -27.65 23.65 -17.03
CA VAL A 327 -27.35 24.84 -17.84
C VAL A 327 -27.20 26.01 -16.89
N ASN A 328 -25.97 26.50 -16.71
CA ASN A 328 -25.73 27.79 -16.11
C ASN A 328 -25.74 28.83 -17.23
N ASN A 329 -26.84 29.58 -17.34
CA ASN A 329 -26.88 30.79 -18.16
C ASN A 329 -25.97 31.82 -17.49
N TRP A 330 -24.93 32.26 -18.21
CA TRP A 330 -24.09 33.40 -17.83
C TRP A 330 -24.59 34.67 -18.49
#